data_AF-A0A528B204-F1
#
_entry.id   AF-A0A528B204-F1
#
_cell.length_a   1.000
_cell.length_b   1.000
_cell.length_c   1.000
_cell.angle_alpha   90.00
_cell.angle_beta   90.00
_cell.angle_gamma   90.00
#
_symmetry.space_group_name_H-M   'P 1'
#
loop_
_entity.id
_entity.type
_entity.pdbx_description
1 polymer ?
#
loop_
_entity_poly.entity_id
_entity_poly.type
_entity_poly.pdbx_seq_one_letter_code
_entity_poly.pdbx_strand_id
1 'polypeptide(L)'
;GAADAAPDFEQEEATEQTVAMATPEPADSIEPPVEPIALVAPKRLARAAPILAEPVQRYRFRDAKPINFGKASPRHLAVHGVDVSRWQGNVNWAKLRAQGANFAYIKATDGGDHLDPMFMKNWRNADAAGLKRGSY
;
A
#
# COMPACT_ATOMS: atom_id res chain seq x y z
N GLY A 1 74.81 14.41 13.36
CA GLY A 1 74.34 13.51 12.30
C GLY A 1 72.90 13.18 12.63
N ALA A 2 71.91 13.52 11.80
CA ALA A 2 71.68 13.01 10.43
C ALA A 2 71.54 11.47 10.47
N ALA A 3 70.47 10.82 10.03
CA ALA A 3 69.37 11.17 9.12
C ALA A 3 68.12 10.35 9.56
N ASP A 4 66.86 10.78 9.46
CA ASP A 4 66.02 11.02 8.27
C ASP A 4 66.09 9.90 7.23
N ALA A 5 65.07 9.03 7.21
CA ALA A 5 64.72 8.19 6.07
C ALA A 5 63.34 7.52 6.30
N ALA A 6 62.36 7.93 5.50
CA ALA A 6 61.27 7.11 4.99
C ALA A 6 61.23 7.33 3.47
N PRO A 7 60.55 6.50 2.65
CA PRO A 7 60.24 5.06 2.77
C PRO A 7 60.76 4.27 1.54
N ASP A 8 60.95 2.95 1.67
CA ASP A 8 61.13 2.07 0.50
C ASP A 8 59.87 1.22 0.30
N PHE A 9 59.29 1.37 -0.89
CA PHE A 9 58.25 0.52 -1.46
C PHE A 9 58.92 -0.73 -2.05
N GLU A 10 58.58 -1.92 -1.56
CA GLU A 10 58.70 -3.15 -2.35
C GLU A 10 57.36 -3.88 -2.35
N GLN A 11 56.85 -4.09 -3.56
CA GLN A 11 55.70 -4.94 -3.89
C GLN A 11 56.19 -6.35 -4.26
N GLU A 12 55.26 -7.29 -4.21
CA GLU A 12 55.34 -8.72 -4.56
C GLU A 12 55.85 -9.61 -3.40
N GLU A 13 55.24 -10.73 -3.05
CA GLU A 13 54.43 -11.66 -3.84
C GLU A 13 53.58 -12.53 -2.90
N ALA A 14 52.44 -12.99 -3.41
CA ALA A 14 51.39 -13.68 -2.67
C ALA A 14 51.80 -15.07 -2.16
N THR A 15 51.52 -15.37 -0.89
CA THR A 15 51.28 -16.75 -0.43
C THR A 15 50.24 -16.75 0.69
N GLU A 16 48.97 -16.88 0.35
CA GLU A 16 47.99 -17.42 1.29
C GLU A 16 47.79 -18.92 1.00
N GLN A 17 48.06 -19.69 2.04
CA GLN A 17 47.88 -21.13 2.12
C GLN A 17 46.41 -21.48 1.88
N THR A 18 46.15 -22.24 0.82
CA THR A 18 44.86 -22.87 0.55
C THR A 18 44.62 -24.02 1.52
N VAL A 19 43.84 -23.78 2.58
CA VAL A 19 43.09 -24.84 3.25
C VAL A 19 41.83 -25.09 2.43
N ALA A 20 41.71 -26.31 1.89
CA ALA A 20 40.57 -26.76 1.12
C ALA A 20 39.29 -26.74 1.98
N MET A 21 38.25 -26.06 1.50
CA MET A 21 36.87 -26.42 1.83
C MET A 21 36.17 -26.75 0.51
N ALA A 22 35.68 -27.98 0.42
CA ALA A 22 34.97 -28.51 -0.72
C ALA A 22 33.78 -27.62 -1.10
N THR A 23 33.66 -27.36 -2.39
CA THR A 23 32.49 -26.76 -3.03
C THR A 23 31.24 -27.56 -2.67
N PRO A 24 30.19 -26.97 -2.06
CA PRO A 24 28.89 -27.61 -2.10
C PRO A 24 28.32 -27.44 -3.51
N GLU A 25 28.06 -28.56 -4.18
CA GLU A 25 27.25 -28.58 -5.40
C GLU A 25 25.85 -28.01 -5.08
N PRO A 26 25.23 -27.22 -5.97
CA PRO A 26 23.87 -26.78 -5.76
C PRO A 26 22.93 -27.99 -5.88
N ALA A 27 22.45 -28.46 -4.73
CA ALA A 27 21.37 -29.43 -4.63
C ALA A 27 20.10 -28.88 -5.29
N ASP A 28 19.55 -29.70 -6.19
CA ASP A 28 18.17 -29.73 -6.68
C ASP A 28 17.44 -28.39 -6.88
N SER A 29 17.45 -27.96 -8.15
CA SER A 29 16.34 -27.21 -8.74
C SER A 29 15.04 -28.00 -8.63
N ILE A 30 14.27 -27.78 -7.56
CA ILE A 30 12.83 -28.06 -7.57
C ILE A 30 12.15 -26.75 -8.01
N GLU A 31 12.07 -26.54 -9.32
CA GLU A 31 11.07 -25.61 -9.85
C GLU A 31 9.69 -26.18 -9.49
N PRO A 32 8.79 -25.42 -8.83
CA PRO A 32 7.42 -25.89 -8.64
C PRO A 32 6.78 -26.07 -10.01
N PRO A 33 6.02 -27.16 -10.25
CA PRO A 33 5.37 -27.34 -11.54
C PRO A 33 4.38 -26.20 -11.76
N VAL A 34 4.62 -25.42 -12.81
CA VAL A 34 3.66 -24.45 -13.32
C VAL A 34 2.42 -25.21 -13.80
N GLU A 35 1.38 -25.27 -12.97
CA GLU A 35 0.10 -25.81 -13.43
C GLU A 35 -0.47 -24.88 -14.51
N PRO A 36 -0.89 -25.39 -15.67
CA PRO A 36 -1.54 -24.56 -16.67
C PRO A 36 -2.81 -23.99 -16.03
N ILE A 37 -2.96 -22.66 -16.06
CA ILE A 37 -4.17 -21.96 -15.59
C ILE A 37 -5.33 -22.42 -16.47
N ALA A 38 -5.93 -23.55 -16.11
CA ALA A 38 -7.18 -24.01 -16.65
C ALA A 38 -8.22 -22.95 -16.29
N LEU A 39 -9.04 -22.58 -17.28
CA LEU A 39 -10.16 -21.67 -17.16
C LEU A 39 -11.23 -22.28 -16.24
N VAL A 40 -10.99 -22.28 -14.92
CA VAL A 40 -11.95 -22.69 -13.91
C VAL A 40 -12.97 -21.56 -13.79
N ALA A 41 -14.12 -21.73 -14.44
CA ALA A 41 -15.27 -20.87 -14.20
C ALA A 41 -15.54 -20.82 -12.68
N PRO A 42 -15.66 -19.64 -12.06
CA PRO A 42 -15.83 -19.57 -10.62
C PRO A 42 -17.09 -20.34 -10.24
N LYS A 43 -16.92 -21.36 -9.39
CA LYS A 43 -18.03 -22.05 -8.73
C LYS A 43 -18.87 -20.94 -8.07
N ARG A 44 -20.13 -20.79 -8.50
CA ARG A 44 -21.04 -19.73 -8.00
C ARG A 44 -20.91 -19.70 -6.48
N LEU A 45 -20.26 -18.65 -5.96
CA LEU A 45 -20.14 -18.44 -4.53
C LEU A 45 -21.56 -18.39 -3.98
N ALA A 46 -21.87 -19.34 -3.10
CA ALA A 46 -23.11 -19.30 -2.34
C ALA A 46 -23.22 -17.90 -1.74
N ARG A 47 -24.38 -17.28 -1.96
CA ARG A 47 -24.73 -15.91 -1.55
C ARG A 47 -24.16 -15.66 -0.15
N ALA A 48 -23.16 -14.78 -0.06
CA ALA A 48 -22.60 -14.39 1.23
C ALA A 48 -23.78 -14.02 2.14
N ALA A 49 -23.85 -14.64 3.33
CA ALA A 49 -24.78 -14.22 4.36
C ALA A 49 -24.66 -12.69 4.51
N PRO A 50 -25.76 -11.96 4.81
CA PRO A 50 -25.66 -10.53 4.97
C PRO A 50 -24.67 -10.28 6.10
N ILE A 51 -23.45 -9.85 5.75
CA ILE A 51 -22.67 -8.99 6.62
C ILE A 51 -23.69 -7.92 6.99
N LEU A 52 -24.08 -7.81 8.26
CA LEU A 52 -25.04 -6.81 8.71
C LEU A 52 -24.56 -5.48 8.15
N ALA A 53 -25.12 -5.08 7.01
CA ALA A 53 -24.69 -3.91 6.30
C ALA A 53 -25.23 -2.80 7.17
N GLU A 54 -24.33 -2.13 7.90
CA GLU A 54 -24.73 -0.94 8.64
C GLU A 54 -25.59 -0.07 7.72
N PRO A 55 -26.70 0.50 8.24
CA PRO A 55 -27.62 1.26 7.42
C PRO A 55 -26.86 2.36 6.68
N VAL A 56 -26.98 2.36 5.35
CA VAL A 56 -26.36 3.34 4.46
C VAL A 56 -26.75 4.72 4.95
N GLN A 57 -25.76 5.52 5.35
CA GLN A 57 -26.02 6.88 5.77
C GLN A 57 -26.18 7.76 4.54
N ARG A 58 -27.29 8.50 4.50
CA ARG A 58 -27.53 9.49 3.45
C ARG A 58 -26.45 10.57 3.51
N TYR A 59 -25.83 10.81 2.37
CA TYR A 59 -24.83 11.85 2.18
C TYR A 59 -25.42 13.24 2.45
N ARG A 60 -24.77 14.00 3.34
CA ARG A 60 -25.12 15.38 3.70
C ARG A 60 -23.91 16.33 3.65
N PHE A 61 -22.74 15.85 3.26
CA PHE A 61 -21.59 16.73 3.01
C PHE A 61 -21.74 17.43 1.65
N ARG A 62 -20.87 18.39 1.32
CA ARG A 62 -20.91 19.11 0.04
C ARG A 62 -19.60 18.87 -0.69
N ASP A 63 -19.65 18.73 -2.01
CA ASP A 63 -18.45 18.72 -2.84
C ASP A 63 -17.75 20.08 -2.73
N ALA A 64 -16.47 20.08 -2.36
CA ALA A 64 -15.68 21.29 -2.29
C ALA A 64 -15.49 21.94 -3.68
N LYS A 65 -15.48 21.13 -4.74
CA LYS A 65 -15.41 21.57 -6.13
C LYS A 65 -16.51 20.87 -6.95
N PRO A 66 -17.76 21.38 -6.91
CA PRO A 66 -18.86 20.74 -7.59
C PRO A 66 -18.66 20.80 -9.10
N ILE A 67 -18.69 19.64 -9.75
CA ILE A 67 -18.68 19.53 -11.21
C ILE A 67 -20.12 19.35 -11.72
N ASN A 68 -20.37 19.87 -12.92
CA ASN A 68 -21.64 19.65 -13.61
C ASN A 68 -21.58 18.29 -14.31
N PHE A 69 -22.36 17.33 -13.82
CA PHE A 69 -22.42 15.98 -14.38
C PHE A 69 -23.46 15.83 -15.51
N GLY A 70 -24.17 16.91 -15.87
CA GLY A 70 -25.26 16.84 -16.85
C GLY A 70 -26.43 15.98 -16.34
N LYS A 71 -26.93 15.08 -17.19
CA LYS A 71 -28.13 14.27 -16.89
C LYS A 71 -27.89 13.14 -15.88
N ALA A 72 -26.65 12.66 -15.73
CA ALA A 72 -26.30 11.57 -14.83
C ALA A 72 -25.46 12.11 -13.68
N SER A 73 -26.01 12.17 -12.46
CA SER A 73 -25.32 12.74 -11.30
C SER A 73 -25.04 11.67 -10.23
N PRO A 74 -23.81 11.56 -9.70
CA PRO A 74 -23.51 10.68 -8.57
C PRO A 74 -24.33 11.00 -7.32
N ARG A 75 -24.88 12.22 -7.19
CA ARG A 75 -25.70 12.64 -6.03
C ARG A 75 -26.95 11.79 -5.83
N HIS A 76 -27.42 11.10 -6.87
CA HIS A 76 -28.60 10.24 -6.79
C HIS A 76 -28.28 8.84 -6.27
N LEU A 77 -27.00 8.47 -6.15
CA LEU A 77 -26.58 7.17 -5.65
C LEU A 77 -26.72 7.13 -4.12
N ALA A 78 -27.12 5.98 -3.57
CA ALA A 78 -27.37 5.87 -2.12
C ALA A 78 -26.08 5.94 -1.30
N VAL A 79 -24.99 5.38 -1.82
CA VAL A 79 -23.72 5.23 -1.11
C VAL A 79 -22.72 6.26 -1.62
N HIS A 80 -22.17 7.03 -0.70
CA HIS A 80 -21.12 8.00 -0.97
C HIS A 80 -19.93 7.78 -0.04
N GLY A 81 -18.75 8.18 -0.49
CA GLY A 81 -17.52 8.12 0.27
C GLY A 81 -16.63 9.31 -0.03
N VAL A 82 -15.45 9.31 0.59
CA VAL A 82 -14.42 10.31 0.35
C VAL A 82 -13.16 9.69 -0.21
N ASP A 83 -12.39 10.51 -0.91
CA ASP A 83 -11.00 10.26 -1.23
C ASP A 83 -10.16 11.30 -0.46
N VAL A 84 -9.15 10.84 0.28
CA VAL A 84 -8.29 11.72 1.08
C VAL A 84 -6.81 11.40 0.91
N SER A 85 -6.00 12.43 1.13
CA SER A 85 -4.54 12.39 1.15
C SER A 85 -4.03 13.41 2.17
N ARG A 86 -2.71 13.64 2.22
CA ARG A 86 -2.11 14.75 2.97
C ARG A 86 -2.73 16.12 2.67
N TRP A 87 -3.26 16.33 1.46
CA TRP A 87 -3.77 17.62 1.02
C TRP A 87 -5.02 18.08 1.77
N GLN A 88 -5.76 17.16 2.39
CA GLN A 88 -6.91 17.50 3.25
C GLN A 88 -6.50 17.91 4.67
N GLY A 89 -5.22 17.74 5.06
CA GLY A 89 -4.76 18.02 6.41
C GLY A 89 -5.47 17.16 7.47
N ASN A 90 -5.84 17.77 8.60
CA ASN A 90 -6.54 17.06 9.68
C ASN A 90 -8.03 16.90 9.36
N VAL A 91 -8.45 15.67 9.08
CA VAL A 91 -9.85 15.31 8.84
C VAL A 91 -10.58 15.00 10.15
N ASN A 92 -11.78 15.57 10.34
CA ASN A 92 -12.69 15.15 11.41
C ASN A 92 -13.53 13.96 10.96
N TRP A 93 -13.00 12.76 11.22
CA TRP A 93 -13.56 11.48 10.75
C TRP A 93 -14.93 11.15 11.37
N ALA A 94 -15.14 11.45 12.65
CA ALA A 94 -16.43 11.25 13.32
C ALA A 94 -17.52 12.12 12.69
N LYS A 95 -17.22 13.41 12.45
CA LYS A 95 -18.13 14.32 11.74
C LYS A 95 -18.40 13.81 10.32
N LEU A 96 -17.39 13.33 9.63
CA LEU A 96 -17.53 12.82 8.26
C LEU A 96 -18.44 11.59 8.18
N ARG A 97 -18.26 10.61 9.09
CA ARG A 97 -19.17 9.46 9.23
C ARG A 97 -20.60 9.90 9.55
N ALA A 98 -20.78 10.85 10.47
CA ALA A 98 -22.09 11.40 10.82
C ALA A 98 -22.76 12.19 9.68
N GLN A 99 -21.97 12.74 8.76
CA GLN A 99 -22.44 13.43 7.56
C GLN A 99 -22.70 12.49 6.37
N GLY A 100 -22.57 11.19 6.57
CA GLY A 100 -22.97 10.19 5.59
C GLY A 100 -21.87 9.71 4.64
N ALA A 101 -20.60 9.84 5.03
CA ALA A 101 -19.57 9.02 4.41
C ALA A 101 -19.76 7.56 4.83
N ASN A 102 -19.76 6.66 3.85
CA ASN A 102 -19.92 5.22 4.06
C ASN A 102 -18.60 4.47 3.83
N PHE A 103 -17.66 5.07 3.09
CA PHE A 103 -16.32 4.55 2.87
C PHE A 103 -15.30 5.68 2.63
N ALA A 104 -14.02 5.34 2.75
CA ALA A 104 -12.90 6.23 2.43
C ALA A 104 -11.84 5.51 1.59
N TYR A 105 -11.37 6.14 0.52
CA TYR A 105 -10.11 5.81 -0.13
C TYR A 105 -9.01 6.75 0.36
N ILE A 106 -7.86 6.20 0.70
CA ILE A 106 -6.77 6.94 1.35
C ILE A 106 -5.49 6.73 0.55
N LYS A 107 -4.92 7.82 0.03
CA LYS A 107 -3.65 7.77 -0.70
C LYS A 107 -2.55 7.20 0.19
N ALA A 108 -1.89 6.14 -0.26
CA ALA A 108 -0.78 5.49 0.44
C ALA A 108 0.57 5.98 -0.07
N THR A 109 0.71 6.15 -1.38
CA THR A 109 1.96 6.56 -2.03
C THR A 109 1.75 7.71 -3.01
N ASP A 110 2.81 8.46 -3.30
CA ASP A 110 2.82 9.52 -4.30
C ASP A 110 4.05 9.40 -5.22
N GLY A 111 3.82 9.03 -6.48
CA GLY A 111 4.91 8.65 -7.39
C GLY A 111 5.52 7.29 -7.03
N GLY A 112 6.73 7.02 -7.52
CA GLY A 112 7.39 5.72 -7.35
C GLY A 112 7.84 5.42 -5.92
N ASP A 113 8.30 6.44 -5.18
CA ASP A 113 9.13 6.21 -3.99
C ASP A 113 8.69 6.97 -2.71
N HIS A 114 7.56 7.68 -2.73
CA HIS A 114 7.12 8.45 -1.56
C HIS A 114 5.85 7.88 -0.93
N LEU A 115 5.86 7.69 0.39
CA LEU A 115 4.65 7.44 1.17
C LEU A 115 3.92 8.75 1.44
N ASP A 116 2.59 8.76 1.38
CA ASP A 116 1.81 9.88 1.90
C ASP A 116 1.99 9.94 3.43
N PRO A 117 2.53 11.04 3.98
CA PRO A 117 2.85 11.14 5.41
C PRO A 117 1.61 11.07 6.31
N MET A 118 0.41 11.30 5.75
CA MET A 118 -0.86 11.21 6.46
C MET A 118 -1.52 9.84 6.32
N PHE A 119 -0.99 8.92 5.50
CA PHE A 119 -1.60 7.63 5.22
C PHE A 119 -1.96 6.87 6.50
N MET A 120 -0.98 6.55 7.35
CA MET A 120 -1.21 5.75 8.55
C MET A 120 -2.14 6.43 9.56
N LYS A 121 -2.10 7.76 9.64
CA LYS A 121 -2.99 8.54 10.50
C LYS A 121 -4.43 8.47 10.00
N ASN A 122 -4.65 8.71 8.72
CA ASN A 122 -5.96 8.63 8.08
C ASN A 122 -6.52 7.20 8.12
N TRP A 123 -5.66 6.20 7.88
CA TRP A 123 -5.98 4.77 7.92
C TRP A 123 -6.58 4.37 9.27
N ARG A 124 -5.91 4.73 10.36
CA ARG A 124 -6.36 4.43 11.74
C ARG A 124 -7.61 5.23 12.13
N ASN A 125 -7.66 6.51 11.80
CA ASN A 125 -8.77 7.36 12.22
C ASN A 125 -10.08 7.07 11.45
N ALA A 126 -9.99 6.66 10.18
CA ALA A 126 -11.14 6.19 9.43
C ALA A 126 -11.72 4.90 10.05
N ASP A 127 -10.85 3.97 10.44
CA ASP A 127 -11.23 2.74 11.14
C ASP A 127 -11.95 3.03 12.45
N ALA A 128 -11.35 3.89 13.28
CA ALA A 128 -11.90 4.29 14.58
C ALA A 128 -13.26 5.00 14.46
N ALA A 129 -13.53 5.65 13.32
CA ALA A 129 -14.82 6.27 13.01
C ALA A 129 -15.84 5.30 12.39
N GLY A 130 -15.50 4.02 12.23
CA GLY A 130 -16.38 3.00 11.66
C GLY A 130 -16.58 3.14 10.14
N LEU A 131 -15.61 3.70 9.42
CA LEU A 131 -15.64 3.77 7.95
C LEU A 131 -14.95 2.56 7.34
N LYS A 132 -15.60 1.95 6.34
CA LYS A 132 -14.91 1.04 5.42
C LYS A 132 -13.81 1.82 4.70
N ARG A 133 -12.62 1.23 4.53
CA ARG A 133 -11.47 1.93 3.98
C ARG A 133 -10.64 1.09 3.03
N GLY A 134 -10.12 1.75 2.00
CA GLY A 134 -9.18 1.20 1.03
C GLY A 134 -8.04 2.18 0.79
N SER A 135 -6.95 1.70 0.20
CA SER A 135 -5.78 2.51 -0.16
C SER A 135 -5.58 2.55 -1.66
N TYR A 136 -4.95 3.62 -2.15
CA TYR A 136 -4.55 3.78 -3.54
C TYR A 136 -3.20 4.47 -3.66
#